data_AF-A0A2E7NPG4-F1
#
_entry.id   AF-A0A2E7NPG4-F1
#
_cell.length_a   1.000
_cell.length_b   1.000
_cell.length_c   1.000
_cell.angle_alpha   90.00
_cell.angle_beta   90.00
_cell.angle_gamma   90.00
#
_symmetry.space_group_name_H-M   'P 1'
#
loop_
_entity.id
_entity.type
_entity.pdbx_description
1 polymer ?
#
loop_
_entity_poly.entity_id
_entity_poly.type
_entity_poly.pdbx_seq_one_letter_code
_entity_poly.pdbx_strand_id
1 'polypeptide(L)'
;MEQEPAQRPVVGPTGVDDPDRRPPRSFGLVIISSVVLLLAYPLSYGPVMYQVSMGRWPGLWSVFDMVYAPIEWLADSSQLGQELVDWYLGVWGA
;
A
#
# COMPACT_ATOMS: atom_id res chain seq x y z
N MET A 1 26.88 49.51 -40.88
CA MET A 1 25.43 49.46 -40.63
C MET A 1 24.85 48.56 -41.70
N GLU A 2 24.65 47.30 -41.37
CA GLU A 2 23.92 46.35 -42.22
C GLU A 2 22.68 45.90 -41.42
N GLN A 3 21.51 46.14 -41.99
CA GLN A 3 20.23 45.67 -41.46
C GLN A 3 19.93 44.31 -42.10
N GLU A 4 19.89 43.26 -41.30
CA GLU A 4 19.44 41.91 -41.69
C GLU A 4 18.05 41.65 -41.08
N PRO A 5 17.11 40.97 -41.79
CA PRO A 5 15.69 41.23 -41.66
C PRO A 5 15.00 40.43 -40.55
N ALA A 6 13.95 41.04 -39.98
CA ALA A 6 13.00 40.39 -39.10
C ALA A 6 12.11 39.38 -39.85
N GLN A 7 12.03 38.14 -39.37
CA GLN A 7 10.98 37.12 -39.57
C GLN A 7 11.43 35.84 -38.83
N ARG A 8 10.70 35.09 -38.00
CA ARG A 8 9.34 35.04 -37.41
C ARG A 8 9.47 34.27 -36.07
N PRO A 9 8.53 34.37 -35.12
CA PRO A 9 8.55 33.50 -33.94
C PRO A 9 8.42 32.04 -34.37
N VAL A 10 9.38 31.20 -33.99
CA VAL A 10 9.26 29.74 -34.09
C VAL A 10 8.26 29.31 -33.02
N VAL A 11 6.97 29.37 -33.35
CA VAL A 11 5.93 28.62 -32.64
C VAL A 11 6.12 27.16 -33.05
N GLY A 12 6.97 26.45 -32.30
CA GLY A 12 7.04 25.00 -32.35
C GLY A 12 5.70 24.42 -31.89
N PRO A 13 5.14 23.44 -32.61
CA PRO A 13 3.80 22.93 -32.37
C PRO A 13 3.68 22.33 -30.97
N THR A 14 2.55 22.68 -30.32
CA THR A 14 1.72 21.85 -29.44
C THR A 14 2.37 20.59 -28.88
N GLY A 15 2.38 20.51 -27.54
CA GLY A 15 2.63 19.28 -26.79
C GLY A 15 2.02 18.09 -27.51
N VAL A 16 2.89 17.31 -28.13
CA VAL A 16 2.56 15.99 -28.62
C VAL A 16 2.37 15.19 -27.33
N ASP A 17 1.11 14.92 -26.99
CA ASP A 17 0.76 13.82 -26.10
C ASP A 17 1.41 12.58 -26.68
N ASP A 18 2.56 12.24 -26.12
CA ASP A 18 3.34 11.06 -26.47
C ASP A 18 2.54 9.83 -26.01
N PRO A 19 1.88 9.07 -26.92
CA PRO A 19 1.05 7.94 -26.52
C PRO A 19 1.90 6.74 -26.05
N ASP A 20 3.22 6.87 -26.15
CA ASP A 20 4.22 5.85 -25.80
C ASP A 20 4.84 6.05 -24.41
N ARG A 21 4.19 6.79 -23.51
CA ARG A 21 4.53 6.80 -22.07
C ARG A 21 4.24 5.43 -21.44
N ARG A 22 5.09 4.45 -21.74
CA ARG A 22 5.20 3.22 -20.96
C ARG A 22 5.43 3.66 -19.52
N PRO A 23 4.61 3.19 -18.57
CA PRO A 23 4.79 3.56 -17.18
C PRO A 23 6.24 3.23 -16.78
N PRO A 24 6.95 4.17 -16.13
CA PRO A 24 8.34 3.93 -15.77
C PRO A 24 8.41 2.64 -14.96
N ARG A 25 9.48 1.83 -15.10
CA ARG A 25 9.65 0.57 -14.37
C ARG A 25 9.40 0.71 -12.86
N SER A 26 9.64 1.89 -12.30
CA SER A 26 9.31 2.26 -10.92
C SER A 26 7.82 2.15 -10.59
N PHE A 27 6.91 2.46 -11.52
CA PHE A 27 5.47 2.32 -11.33
C PHE A 27 5.06 0.85 -11.17
N GLY A 28 5.61 -0.04 -12.00
CA GLY A 28 5.38 -1.48 -11.85
C GLY A 28 5.90 -2.01 -10.52
N LEU A 29 7.07 -1.55 -10.06
CA LEU A 29 7.61 -1.90 -8.74
C LEU A 29 6.72 -1.41 -7.59
N VAL A 30 6.19 -0.18 -7.68
CA VAL A 30 5.26 0.37 -6.68
C VAL A 30 3.97 -0.46 -6.60
N ILE A 31 3.43 -0.90 -7.74
CA ILE A 31 2.26 -1.77 -7.76
C ILE A 31 2.57 -3.10 -7.07
N ILE A 32 3.67 -3.75 -7.46
CA ILE A 32 4.07 -5.04 -6.88
C ILE A 32 4.29 -4.90 -5.37
N SER A 33 5.03 -3.89 -4.92
CA SER A 33 5.26 -3.66 -3.50
C SER A 33 3.97 -3.37 -2.75
N SER A 34 3.05 -2.61 -3.35
CA SER A 34 1.75 -2.31 -2.75
C SER A 34 0.91 -3.58 -2.60
N VAL A 35 0.86 -4.43 -3.62
CA VAL A 35 0.15 -5.72 -3.56
C VAL A 35 0.77 -6.62 -2.50
N VAL A 36 2.10 -6.72 -2.46
CA VAL A 36 2.81 -7.51 -1.44
C VAL A 36 2.50 -6.98 -0.05
N LEU A 37 2.51 -5.66 0.18
CA LEU A 37 2.17 -5.08 1.48
C LEU A 37 0.72 -5.33 1.86
N LEU A 38 -0.22 -5.19 0.92
CA LEU A 38 -1.65 -5.43 1.17
C LEU A 38 -1.95 -6.89 1.53
N LEU A 39 -1.13 -7.84 1.08
CA LEU A 39 -1.26 -9.25 1.43
C LEU A 39 -0.46 -9.60 2.69
N ALA A 40 0.79 -9.14 2.77
CA ALA A 40 1.68 -9.42 3.90
C ALA A 40 1.15 -8.81 5.20
N TYR A 41 0.51 -7.65 5.13
CA TYR A 41 -0.07 -6.97 6.28
C TYR A 41 -1.10 -7.83 7.01
N PRO A 42 -2.22 -8.27 6.41
CA PRO A 42 -3.17 -9.15 7.10
C PRO A 42 -2.58 -10.53 7.42
N LEU A 43 -1.68 -11.07 6.58
CA LEU A 43 -1.00 -12.35 6.84
C LEU A 43 -0.05 -12.31 8.04
N SER A 44 0.45 -11.13 8.41
CA SER A 44 1.32 -10.96 9.58
C SER A 44 0.56 -10.91 10.90
N TYR A 45 -0.76 -10.66 10.86
CA TYR A 45 -1.60 -10.48 12.04
C TYR A 45 -1.59 -11.71 12.96
N GLY A 46 -1.80 -12.91 12.40
CA GLY A 46 -1.84 -14.15 13.18
C GLY A 46 -0.54 -14.45 13.93
N PRO A 47 0.63 -14.49 13.26
CA PRO A 47 1.91 -14.68 13.92
C PRO A 47 2.23 -13.64 14.99
N VAL A 48 1.84 -12.37 14.77
CA VAL A 48 2.08 -11.30 15.74
C VAL A 48 1.18 -11.50 16.96
N MET A 49 -0.12 -11.73 16.78
CA MET A 49 -1.04 -11.98 17.89
C MET A 49 -0.65 -13.21 18.70
N TYR A 50 -0.17 -14.28 18.04
CA TYR A 50 0.40 -15.44 18.72
C TYR A 50 1.61 -15.11 19.59
N GLN A 51 2.53 -14.28 19.09
CA GLN A 51 3.69 -13.86 19.90
C GLN A 51 3.30 -12.97 21.07
N VAL A 52 2.26 -12.14 20.91
CA VAL A 52 1.77 -11.33 22.02
C VAL A 52 0.97 -12.16 23.03
N SER A 53 0.16 -13.13 22.61
CA SER A 53 -0.55 -14.03 23.53
C SER A 53 0.40 -14.86 24.38
N MET A 54 1.59 -15.18 23.85
CA MET A 54 2.70 -15.78 24.60
C MET A 54 3.41 -14.83 25.59
N GLY A 55 3.00 -13.56 25.66
CA GLY A 55 3.60 -12.55 26.53
C GLY A 55 5.02 -12.14 26.13
N ARG A 56 5.44 -12.38 24.88
CA ARG A 56 6.80 -12.03 24.44
C ARG A 56 7.01 -10.52 24.30
N TRP A 57 5.96 -9.78 23.93
CA TRP A 57 6.04 -8.34 23.61
C TRP A 57 4.98 -7.46 24.32
N PRO A 58 4.91 -7.47 25.67
CA PRO A 58 3.88 -6.72 26.40
C PRO A 58 3.99 -5.20 26.21
N GLY A 59 5.20 -4.67 26.04
CA GLY A 59 5.43 -3.23 25.86
C GLY A 59 5.08 -2.68 24.47
N LEU A 60 4.86 -3.55 23.49
CA LEU A 60 4.51 -3.16 22.11
C LEU A 60 3.02 -3.35 21.82
N TRP A 61 2.22 -3.78 22.80
CA TRP A 61 0.78 -4.02 22.62
C TRP A 61 0.07 -2.83 21.98
N SER A 62 0.23 -1.63 22.53
CA SER A 62 -0.41 -0.42 22.01
C SER A 62 0.02 -0.07 20.57
N VAL A 63 1.23 -0.47 20.16
CA VAL A 63 1.69 -0.27 18.79
C VAL A 63 0.99 -1.25 17.86
N PHE A 64 0.90 -2.53 18.25
CA PHE A 64 0.19 -3.53 17.46
C PHE A 64 -1.30 -3.26 17.37
N ASP A 65 -1.92 -2.84 18.47
CA ASP A 65 -3.31 -2.37 18.53
C ASP A 65 -3.56 -1.25 17.51
N MET A 66 -2.72 -0.21 17.51
CA MET A 66 -2.82 0.88 16.53
C MET A 66 -2.57 0.42 15.09
N VAL A 67 -1.57 -0.45 14.87
CA VAL A 67 -1.21 -0.94 13.54
C VAL A 67 -2.32 -1.83 12.97
N TYR A 68 -2.92 -2.70 13.79
CA TYR A 68 -3.93 -3.68 13.38
C TYR A 68 -5.38 -3.27 13.62
N ALA A 69 -5.62 -2.07 14.15
CA ALA A 69 -6.95 -1.48 14.30
C ALA A 69 -7.87 -1.63 13.06
N PRO A 70 -7.39 -1.54 11.80
CA PRO A 70 -8.25 -1.80 10.63
C PRO A 70 -8.80 -3.23 10.55
N ILE A 71 -8.03 -4.22 11.02
CA ILE A 71 -8.46 -5.63 11.04
C ILE A 71 -9.46 -5.86 12.17
N GLU A 72 -9.23 -5.26 13.33
CA GLU A 72 -10.15 -5.30 14.47
C GLU A 72 -11.47 -4.60 14.12
N TRP A 73 -11.40 -3.45 13.47
CA TRP A 73 -12.58 -2.76 12.94
C TRP A 73 -13.36 -3.62 11.94
N LEU A 74 -12.68 -4.39 11.09
CA LEU A 74 -13.34 -5.32 10.16
C LEU A 74 -14.07 -6.44 10.91
N ALA A 75 -13.46 -6.96 11.98
CA ALA A 75 -14.08 -7.96 12.84
C ALA A 75 -15.33 -7.39 13.52
N ASP A 76 -15.25 -6.18 14.06
CA ASP A 76 -16.35 -5.52 14.76
C ASP A 76 -17.47 -5.05 13.82
N SER A 77 -17.16 -4.78 12.55
CA SER A 77 -18.13 -4.24 11.59
C SER A 77 -19.15 -5.26 11.12
N SER A 78 -18.83 -6.56 11.17
CA SER A 78 -19.73 -7.60 10.65
C SER A 78 -19.47 -8.97 11.25
N GLN A 79 -20.53 -9.78 11.38
CA GLN A 79 -20.41 -11.16 11.85
C GLN A 79 -19.46 -12.00 10.97
N LEU A 80 -19.50 -11.80 9.65
CA LEU A 80 -18.59 -12.50 8.74
C LEU A 80 -17.12 -12.10 8.98
N GLY A 81 -16.87 -10.81 9.22
CA GLY A 81 -15.53 -10.31 9.55
C GLY A 81 -15.02 -10.94 10.85
N GLN A 82 -15.86 -10.99 11.88
CA GLN A 82 -15.55 -11.66 13.13
C GLN A 82 -15.23 -13.15 12.93
N GLU A 83 -16.12 -13.90 12.26
CA GLU A 83 -15.92 -15.33 11.99
C GLU A 83 -14.65 -15.61 11.18
N LEU A 84 -14.32 -14.74 10.22
CA LEU A 84 -13.11 -14.85 9.41
C LEU A 84 -11.84 -14.62 10.25
N VAL A 85 -11.83 -13.58 11.08
CA VAL A 85 -10.70 -13.25 11.95
C VAL A 85 -10.52 -14.33 13.02
N ASP A 86 -11.61 -14.78 13.64
CA ASP A 86 -11.59 -15.87 14.64
C ASP A 86 -11.09 -17.19 14.04
N TRP A 87 -11.57 -17.56 12.85
CA TRP A 87 -11.05 -18.73 12.12
C TRP A 87 -9.55 -18.60 11.87
N TYR A 88 -9.12 -17.44 11.39
CA TYR A 88 -7.72 -17.20 11.02
C TYR A 88 -6.80 -17.21 12.25
N LEU A 89 -7.18 -16.56 13.35
CA LEU A 89 -6.44 -16.60 14.62
C LEU A 89 -6.43 -18.00 15.22
N GLY A 90 -7.53 -18.75 15.07
CA GLY A 90 -7.61 -20.15 15.47
C GLY A 90 -6.56 -21.05 14.80
N VAL A 91 -6.16 -20.78 13.55
CA VAL A 91 -5.05 -21.50 12.88
C VAL A 91 -3.71 -21.30 13.61
N TRP A 92 -3.52 -20.14 14.24
CA TRP A 92 -2.30 -19.81 14.98
C TRP A 92 -2.38 -20.19 16.46
N GLY A 93 -3.57 -20.52 16.98
CA GLY A 93 -3.77 -20.79 18.40
C GLY A 93 -3.67 -19.51 19.26
N ALA A 94 -4.00 -18.37 18.67
CA ALA A 94 -4.12 -17.08 19.34
C ALA A 94 -5.57 -16.79 19.74
#